data_AF-A0A1U9KHH7-F1
#
_entry.id   AF-A0A1U9KHH7-F1
#
_cell.length_a   1.000
_cell.length_b   1.000
_cell.length_c   1.000
_cell.angle_alpha   90.00
_cell.angle_beta   90.00
_cell.angle_gamma   90.00
#
_symmetry.space_group_name_H-M   'P 1'
#
loop_
_entity.id
_entity.type
_entity.pdbx_description
1 polymer ?
#
loop_
_entity_poly.entity_id
_entity_poly.type
_entity_poly.pdbx_seq_one_letter_code
_entity_poly.pdbx_strand_id
1 'polypeptide(L)'
;MRELTVSELNEISGGAGLNSLIGNALIGAANTFNSFLDAIGPIGVALTYAGGPVVGALHEFNDYVVYEGSKAIDTVGQALGGTLTPDYHYKNEWQGNGALSKYF
;
A
#
# COMPACT_ATOMS: atom_id res chain seq x y z
N MET A 1 9.63 -20.18 -41.69
CA MET A 1 9.24 -19.80 -40.32
C MET A 1 8.90 -18.33 -40.32
N ARG A 2 7.81 -17.94 -39.63
CA ARG A 2 7.39 -16.54 -39.48
C ARG A 2 7.91 -16.02 -38.14
N GLU A 3 8.51 -14.84 -38.14
CA GLU A 3 8.87 -14.15 -36.89
C GLU A 3 7.60 -13.63 -36.20
N LEU A 4 7.48 -13.94 -34.91
CA LEU A 4 6.39 -13.43 -34.08
C LEU A 4 6.74 -12.03 -33.60
N THR A 5 5.75 -11.15 -33.59
CA THR A 5 5.89 -9.83 -32.96
C THR A 5 5.92 -9.98 -31.43
N VAL A 6 6.51 -9.01 -30.72
CA VAL A 6 6.58 -9.03 -29.24
C VAL A 6 5.17 -9.08 -28.61
N SER A 7 4.17 -8.47 -29.25
CA SER A 7 2.78 -8.54 -28.79
C SER A 7 2.19 -9.95 -28.92
N GLU A 8 2.49 -10.66 -30.00
CA GLU A 8 2.04 -12.04 -30.21
C GLU A 8 2.74 -13.01 -29.27
N LEU A 9 4.01 -12.75 -28.92
CA LEU A 9 4.72 -13.51 -27.88
C LEU A 9 4.10 -13.31 -26.50
N ASN A 10 3.66 -12.10 -26.17
CA ASN A 10 2.97 -11.82 -24.91
C ASN A 10 1.57 -12.47 -24.84
N GLU A 11 0.81 -12.45 -25.93
CA GLU A 11 -0.48 -13.16 -26.04
C GLU A 11 -0.33 -14.68 -25.96
N ILE A 12 0.68 -15.25 -26.61
CA ILE A 12 0.97 -16.70 -26.55
C ILE A 12 1.49 -17.09 -25.15
N SER A 13 2.17 -16.18 -24.44
CA SER A 13 2.75 -16.48 -23.13
C SER A 13 1.72 -16.64 -22.02
N GLY A 14 0.53 -16.02 -22.11
CA GLY A 14 -0.55 -16.05 -21.10
C GLY A 14 -0.21 -15.50 -19.70
N GLY A 15 1.07 -15.50 -19.31
CA GLY A 15 1.58 -15.18 -17.99
C GLY A 15 1.72 -13.68 -17.74
N ALA A 16 2.00 -12.86 -18.76
CA ALA A 16 2.12 -11.41 -18.57
C ALA A 16 0.79 -10.77 -18.14
N GLY A 17 -0.33 -11.18 -18.74
CA GLY A 17 -1.67 -10.70 -18.37
C GLY A 17 -2.16 -11.24 -17.03
N LEU A 18 -1.94 -12.53 -16.76
CA LEU A 18 -2.33 -13.14 -15.48
C LEU A 18 -1.48 -12.61 -14.30
N ASN A 19 -0.17 -12.41 -14.50
CA ASN A 19 0.69 -11.83 -13.48
C ASN A 19 0.29 -10.38 -13.19
N SER A 20 -0.04 -9.58 -14.20
CA SER A 20 -0.52 -8.21 -13.99
C SER A 20 -1.85 -8.19 -13.22
N LEU A 21 -2.76 -9.12 -13.51
CA LEU A 21 -4.01 -9.27 -12.75
C LEU A 21 -3.73 -9.63 -11.28
N ILE A 22 -2.86 -10.60 -11.01
CA ILE A 22 -2.45 -10.97 -9.65
C ILE A 22 -1.76 -9.79 -8.96
N GLY A 23 -0.89 -9.08 -9.67
CA GLY A 23 -0.19 -7.91 -9.16
C GLY A 23 -1.13 -6.79 -8.75
N ASN A 24 -2.15 -6.50 -9.59
CA ASN A 24 -3.21 -5.57 -9.24
C ASN A 24 -4.08 -6.06 -8.09
N ALA A 25 -4.36 -7.35 -7.97
CA ALA A 25 -5.10 -7.90 -6.84
C ALA A 25 -4.33 -7.73 -5.52
N LEU A 26 -3.01 -7.91 -5.52
CA LEU A 26 -2.14 -7.68 -4.36
C LEU A 26 -2.15 -6.21 -3.94
N ILE A 27 -1.90 -5.29 -4.88
CA ILE A 27 -1.91 -3.84 -4.60
C ILE A 27 -3.30 -3.40 -4.13
N GLY A 28 -4.36 -3.90 -4.78
CA GLY A 28 -5.74 -3.60 -4.39
C GLY A 28 -6.09 -4.09 -2.99
N ALA A 29 -5.60 -5.26 -2.57
CA ALA A 29 -5.78 -5.77 -1.22
C ALA A 29 -5.03 -4.91 -0.18
N ALA A 30 -3.78 -4.53 -0.48
CA ALA A 30 -3.00 -3.62 0.37
C ALA A 30 -3.68 -2.25 0.50
N ASN A 31 -4.15 -1.67 -0.60
CA ASN A 31 -4.92 -0.41 -0.59
C ASN A 31 -6.20 -0.54 0.23
N THR A 32 -6.96 -1.63 0.05
CA THR A 32 -8.21 -1.85 0.81
C THR A 32 -7.95 -1.90 2.31
N PHE A 33 -6.86 -2.55 2.73
CA PHE A 33 -6.46 -2.58 4.13
C PHE A 33 -6.06 -1.19 4.64
N ASN A 34 -5.27 -0.43 3.88
CA ASN A 34 -4.89 0.94 4.25
C ASN A 34 -6.10 1.87 4.31
N SER A 35 -7.03 1.79 3.36
CA SER A 35 -8.29 2.55 3.41
C SER A 35 -9.17 2.19 4.60
N PHE A 36 -9.16 0.94 5.04
CA PHE A 36 -9.84 0.55 6.28
C PHE A 36 -9.20 1.21 7.50
N LEU A 37 -7.87 1.26 7.57
CA LEU A 37 -7.16 1.98 8.63
C LEU A 37 -7.47 3.47 8.60
N ASP A 38 -7.46 4.11 7.42
CA ASP A 38 -7.86 5.51 7.27
C ASP A 38 -9.29 5.77 7.76
N ALA A 39 -10.22 4.85 7.51
CA ALA A 39 -11.60 4.99 7.97
C ALA A 39 -11.74 4.96 9.50
N ILE A 40 -10.87 4.22 10.19
CA ILE A 40 -10.82 4.17 11.67
C ILE A 40 -9.77 5.11 12.28
N GLY A 41 -8.92 5.72 11.45
CA GLY A 41 -7.82 6.62 11.83
C GLY A 41 -8.20 7.72 12.82
N PRO A 42 -9.37 8.39 12.69
CA PRO A 42 -9.79 9.38 13.68
C PRO A 42 -9.85 8.88 15.13
N ILE A 43 -10.12 7.58 15.33
CA ILE A 43 -10.11 6.94 16.66
C ILE A 43 -8.66 6.80 17.15
N GLY A 44 -7.76 6.32 16.28
CA GLY A 44 -6.32 6.20 16.57
C GLY A 44 -5.72 7.55 16.97
N VAL A 45 -5.96 8.58 16.16
CA VAL A 45 -5.56 9.97 16.43
C VAL A 45 -6.05 10.44 17.82
N ALA A 46 -7.32 10.21 18.15
CA ALA A 46 -7.88 10.63 19.44
C ALA A 46 -7.21 9.92 20.62
N LEU A 47 -6.93 8.62 20.49
CA LEU A 47 -6.23 7.84 21.51
C LEU A 47 -4.78 8.28 21.66
N THR A 48 -4.09 8.62 20.57
CA THR A 48 -2.73 9.18 20.60
C THR A 48 -2.66 10.47 21.40
N TYR A 49 -3.60 11.41 21.18
CA TYR A 49 -3.62 12.63 22.00
C TYR A 49 -3.91 12.35 23.48
N ALA A 50 -4.89 11.50 23.77
CA ALA A 50 -5.29 11.21 25.14
C ALA A 50 -4.22 10.43 25.92
N GLY A 51 -3.46 9.56 25.23
CA GLY A 51 -2.45 8.68 25.82
C GLY A 51 -1.06 9.30 25.97
N GLY A 52 -0.81 10.47 25.38
CA GLY A 52 0.46 11.18 25.49
C GLY A 52 1.61 10.54 24.69
N PRO A 53 2.87 10.94 24.95
CA PRO A 53 3.99 10.70 24.05
C PRO A 53 4.34 9.21 23.85
N VAL A 54 4.18 8.38 24.88
CA VAL A 54 4.45 6.93 24.78
C VAL A 54 3.43 6.25 23.87
N VAL A 55 2.15 6.60 24.00
CA VAL A 55 1.09 6.06 23.13
C VAL A 55 1.26 6.57 21.71
N GLY A 56 1.65 7.82 21.52
CA GLY A 56 2.00 8.38 20.21
C GLY A 56 3.12 7.58 19.52
N ALA A 57 4.23 7.34 20.21
CA ALA A 57 5.34 6.55 19.66
C ALA A 57 4.94 5.11 19.31
N LEU A 58 4.09 4.48 20.13
CA LEU A 58 3.58 3.12 19.83
C LEU A 58 2.63 3.12 18.63
N HIS A 59 1.80 4.16 18.48
CA HIS A 59 0.91 4.30 17.33
C HIS A 59 1.72 4.47 16.03
N GLU A 60 2.66 5.41 16.01
CA GLU A 60 3.53 5.66 14.85
C GLU A 60 4.30 4.39 14.46
N PHE A 61 4.86 3.68 15.45
CA PHE A 61 5.57 2.43 15.21
C PHE A 61 4.68 1.38 14.55
N ASN A 62 3.46 1.20 15.03
CA ASN A 62 2.53 0.22 14.46
C ASN A 62 2.15 0.59 13.02
N ASP A 63 1.85 1.86 12.76
CA ASP A 63 1.50 2.32 11.42
C ASP A 63 2.70 2.20 10.46
N TYR A 64 3.91 2.45 10.95
CA TYR A 64 5.14 2.25 10.17
C TYR A 64 5.37 0.77 9.81
N VAL A 65 5.12 -0.15 10.73
CA VAL A 65 5.21 -1.60 10.45
C VAL A 65 4.19 -2.01 9.37
N VAL A 66 2.97 -1.50 9.45
CA VAL A 66 1.94 -1.71 8.41
C VAL A 66 2.39 -1.13 7.08
N TYR A 67 2.99 0.06 7.09
CA TYR A 67 3.51 0.71 5.88
C TYR A 67 4.56 -0.13 5.17
N GLU A 68 5.58 -0.60 5.89
CA GLU A 68 6.64 -1.43 5.28
C GLU A 68 6.09 -2.78 4.80
N GLY A 69 5.12 -3.37 5.51
CA GLY A 69 4.41 -4.57 5.05
C GLY A 69 3.61 -4.35 3.77
N SER A 70 2.83 -3.27 3.71
CA SER A 70 2.04 -2.91 2.53
C SER A 70 2.94 -2.62 1.33
N LYS A 71 4.01 -1.85 1.55
CA LYS A 71 5.01 -1.51 0.53
C LYS A 71 5.72 -2.74 -0.03
N ALA A 72 5.98 -3.76 0.80
CA ALA A 72 6.53 -5.03 0.32
C ALA A 72 5.54 -5.77 -0.59
N ILE A 73 4.25 -5.82 -0.21
CA ILE A 73 3.18 -6.40 -1.04
C ILE A 73 3.06 -5.63 -2.36
N ASP A 74 3.07 -4.30 -2.32
CA ASP A 74 2.97 -3.45 -3.50
C ASP A 74 4.17 -3.61 -4.42
N THR A 75 5.38 -3.74 -3.86
CA THR A 75 6.60 -4.01 -4.63
C THR A 75 6.49 -5.34 -5.37
N VAL A 76 5.98 -6.39 -4.72
CA VAL A 76 5.71 -7.67 -5.38
C VAL A 76 4.64 -7.51 -6.45
N GLY A 77 3.56 -6.78 -6.16
CA GLY A 77 2.49 -6.54 -7.12
C GLY A 77 2.96 -5.80 -8.37
N GLN A 78 3.80 -4.78 -8.21
CA GLN A 78 4.42 -4.04 -9.30
C GLN A 78 5.42 -4.89 -10.08
N ALA A 79 6.21 -5.73 -9.39
CA ALA A 79 7.13 -6.67 -10.04
C ALA A 79 6.40 -7.71 -10.91
N LEU A 80 5.15 -8.05 -10.56
CA LEU A 80 4.27 -8.90 -11.37
C LEU A 80 3.59 -8.15 -12.53
N GLY A 81 3.84 -6.85 -12.70
CA GLY A 81 3.24 -6.03 -13.75
C GLY A 81 1.90 -5.39 -13.34
N GLY A 82 1.60 -5.32 -12.05
CA GLY A 82 0.50 -4.51 -11.53
C GLY A 82 0.76 -3.02 -11.75
N THR A 83 -0.30 -2.26 -12.03
CA THR A 83 -0.27 -0.83 -12.39
C THR A 83 -1.12 0.04 -11.49
N LEU A 84 -1.85 -0.54 -10.53
CA LEU A 84 -2.54 0.23 -9.50
C LEU A 84 -1.54 1.09 -8.70
N THR A 85 -1.99 2.29 -8.32
CA THR A 85 -1.20 3.18 -7.47
C THR A 85 -1.36 2.75 -6.00
N PRO A 86 -0.25 2.47 -5.29
CA PRO A 86 -0.30 2.19 -3.86
C PRO A 86 -0.81 3.37 -3.03
N ASP A 87 -1.57 3.07 -1.99
CA ASP A 87 -2.10 4.02 -1.00
C ASP A 87 -1.73 3.56 0.42
N TYR A 88 -1.26 4.48 1.26
CA TYR A 88 -0.62 4.17 2.53
C TYR A 88 -1.17 5.02 3.67
N HIS A 89 -1.82 4.36 4.63
CA HIS A 89 -2.38 4.97 5.84
C HIS A 89 -1.34 5.79 6.61
N TYR A 90 -0.15 5.22 6.82
CA TYR A 90 0.96 5.89 7.51
C TYR A 90 1.31 7.24 6.88
N LYS A 91 1.33 7.34 5.55
CA LYS A 91 1.63 8.62 4.88
C LYS A 91 0.50 9.62 5.06
N ASN A 92 -0.74 9.14 5.04
CA ASN A 92 -1.94 9.95 5.21
C ASN A 92 -2.04 10.53 6.64
N GLU A 93 -1.53 9.81 7.65
CA GLU A 93 -1.61 10.24 9.05
C GLU A 93 -0.36 11.02 9.53
N TRP A 94 0.84 10.60 9.12
CA TRP A 94 2.10 11.07 9.70
C TRP A 94 2.95 11.95 8.79
N GLN A 95 2.75 11.92 7.47
CA GLN A 95 3.59 12.67 6.52
C GLN A 95 2.83 13.86 5.91
N GLY A 96 3.57 14.91 5.53
CA GLY A 96 3.00 16.08 4.86
C GLY A 96 1.94 16.79 5.70
N ASN A 97 0.69 16.81 5.23
CA ASN A 97 -0.45 17.43 5.92
C ASN A 97 -1.30 16.45 6.74
N GLY A 98 -0.73 15.29 7.10
CA GLY A 98 -1.42 14.29 7.92
C GLY A 98 -1.89 14.81 9.28
N ALA A 99 -2.88 14.15 9.87
CA ALA A 99 -3.49 14.59 11.12
C ALA A 99 -2.49 14.73 12.28
N LEU A 100 -1.47 13.86 12.30
CA LEU A 100 -0.44 13.82 13.33
C LEU A 100 0.90 14.45 12.90
N SER A 101 1.07 14.81 11.63
CA SER A 101 2.34 15.35 11.09
C SER A 101 2.79 16.68 11.71
N LYS A 102 1.89 17.38 12.41
CA LYS A 102 2.17 18.67 13.07
C LYS A 102 2.56 18.54 14.55
N TYR A 103 2.61 17.31 15.09
CA TYR A 103 2.91 17.05 16.50
C TYR A 103 4.23 16.31 16.72
N PHE A 104 4.88 15.89 15.64
CA PHE A 104 6.12 15.11 15.65
C PHE A 104 7.08 15.62 14.57
#